data_AF-A0A845HXP9-F1
#
_entry.id   AF-A0A845HXP9-F1
#
_cell.length_a   1.000
_cell.length_b   1.000
_cell.length_c   1.000
_cell.angle_alpha   90.00
_cell.angle_beta   90.00
_cell.angle_gamma   90.00
#
_symmetry.space_group_name_H-M   'P 1'
#
loop_
_entity.id
_entity.type
_entity.pdbx_description
1 polymer ?
#
loop_
_entity_poly.entity_id
_entity_poly.type
_entity_poly.pdbx_seq_one_letter_code
_entity_poly.pdbx_strand_id
1 'polypeptide(L)'
;MAKLVWLADIPLVPAAIIETARTAMHEAFENSVPVILDAAAGAETRLACVTLRWRGHVRGCWSGSAGSWREAIRVATRRALADTRRRPISRKELASVHVEVWLQTRKEAVPGLTDAMLWGKTGVAVEGAGRSAFFLPAVAIERRITDSQDLLERLYRKARLFSTESRTQARLFCTHWRHFAQGSPGYEPCELDGLIALPFSTPGLVELSASIGAHLAGLQRVDGSYLYALDPVKNQLPELAEHPVRLIGCTLALARLAQCTQLRHLKQDLLTAAENGESWIERHKVWDTRQETKKPPLLGTVAMALLAYAALPASPRRTMRITELRAVLLAAQRRDGSFASGLAPDEPPTHDDFGPPQALLALAQPCVWTADLGVAITRALPRYVSAADSGASAFFLAWHAKAWCALASHIPAPEIIQFADRLVDRLILQQRGEDTSPPEWIGGYNVEEAPYGGRPPSFLTALFTEAVLASARMRTQLGDHAGAAARRHVASSGLRFLAKLVIEPRQTFLLRCPEIAVGGVRRDLASFDLRCDYTMHLGTCLAAALDQAARVSA
;
A
#
# COMPACT_ATOMS: atom_id res chain seq x y z
N MET A 1 -48.52 29.24 22.15
CA MET A 1 -47.47 28.20 22.18
C MET A 1 -47.40 27.55 20.81
N ALA A 2 -46.48 28.01 19.95
CA ALA A 2 -46.22 27.39 18.65
C ALA A 2 -45.46 26.08 18.87
N LYS A 3 -46.01 24.95 18.40
CA LYS A 3 -45.30 23.68 18.33
C LYS A 3 -44.07 23.88 17.43
N LEU A 4 -42.87 23.93 18.03
CA LEU A 4 -41.63 23.78 17.28
C LEU A 4 -41.71 22.44 16.56
N VAL A 5 -41.83 22.51 15.24
CA VAL A 5 -41.59 21.38 14.35
C VAL A 5 -40.14 20.99 14.60
N TRP A 6 -39.93 19.86 15.27
CA TRP A 6 -38.62 19.23 15.32
C TRP A 6 -38.18 19.02 13.87
N LEU A 7 -37.24 19.83 13.41
CA LEU A 7 -36.64 19.67 12.09
C LEU A 7 -36.12 18.24 12.03
N ALA A 8 -36.76 17.44 11.16
CA ALA A 8 -36.35 16.07 10.90
C ALA A 8 -34.84 16.04 10.72
N ASP A 9 -34.20 15.08 11.38
CA ASP A 9 -32.76 14.93 11.31
C ASP A 9 -32.32 14.81 9.84
N ILE A 10 -31.17 15.38 9.50
CA ILE A 10 -30.70 15.31 8.12
C ILE A 10 -30.50 13.85 7.72
N PRO A 11 -30.94 13.46 6.51
CA PRO A 11 -30.60 12.13 6.01
C PRO A 11 -29.08 12.02 5.98
N LEU A 12 -28.54 10.91 6.48
CA LEU A 12 -27.11 10.64 6.53
C LEU A 12 -26.59 10.21 5.13
N VAL A 13 -26.86 11.08 4.16
CA VAL A 13 -26.47 11.00 2.76
C VAL A 13 -25.31 11.97 2.54
N PRO A 14 -24.19 11.55 1.92
CA PRO A 14 -22.97 12.37 1.83
C PRO A 14 -23.18 13.79 1.30
N ALA A 15 -23.97 13.94 0.24
CA ALA A 15 -24.26 15.25 -0.36
C ALA A 15 -24.95 16.20 0.62
N ALA A 16 -25.95 15.73 1.37
CA ALA A 16 -26.68 16.56 2.34
C ALA A 16 -25.79 16.99 3.52
N ILE A 17 -24.89 16.12 3.98
CA ILE A 17 -23.93 16.42 5.06
C ILE A 17 -22.97 17.53 4.63
N ILE A 18 -22.33 17.38 3.47
CA ILE A 18 -21.39 18.37 2.93
C ILE A 18 -22.11 19.69 2.60
N GLU A 19 -23.30 19.62 2.01
CA GLU A 19 -24.08 20.81 1.66
C GLU A 19 -24.47 21.61 2.92
N THR A 20 -24.80 20.93 4.01
CA THR A 20 -25.08 21.59 5.29
C THR A 20 -23.87 22.42 5.78
N ALA A 21 -22.67 21.85 5.68
CA ALA A 21 -21.45 22.57 6.03
C ALA A 21 -21.18 23.72 5.04
N ARG A 22 -21.34 23.52 3.74
CA ARG A 22 -21.17 24.56 2.71
C ARG A 22 -22.12 25.74 2.91
N THR A 23 -23.40 25.48 3.09
CA THR A 23 -24.40 26.50 3.39
C THR A 23 -23.99 27.29 4.64
N ALA A 24 -23.56 26.61 5.71
CA ALA A 24 -23.09 27.28 6.93
C ALA A 24 -21.86 28.16 6.70
N MET A 25 -20.96 27.77 5.78
CA MET A 25 -19.85 28.61 5.38
C MET A 25 -20.32 29.86 4.64
N HIS A 26 -21.20 29.72 3.64
CA HIS A 26 -21.71 30.85 2.86
C HIS A 26 -22.41 31.89 3.75
N GLU A 27 -23.31 31.44 4.63
CA GLU A 27 -24.02 32.32 5.57
C GLU A 27 -23.06 33.13 6.47
N ALA A 28 -21.93 32.53 6.88
CA ALA A 28 -20.95 33.19 7.73
C ALA A 28 -20.14 34.29 7.02
N PHE A 29 -20.07 34.26 5.68
CA PHE A 29 -19.47 35.34 4.87
C PHE A 29 -20.50 36.41 4.44
N GLU A 30 -21.78 36.09 4.46
CA GLU A 30 -22.86 37.04 4.13
C GLU A 30 -23.28 37.87 5.35
N ASN A 31 -23.29 37.25 6.53
CA ASN A 31 -23.70 37.91 7.76
C ASN A 31 -22.47 38.22 8.63
N SER A 32 -22.36 39.43 9.17
CA SER A 32 -21.37 39.80 10.19
C SER A 32 -21.68 39.06 11.52
N VAL A 33 -21.33 37.77 11.57
CA VAL A 33 -21.31 36.77 12.65
C VAL A 33 -22.21 37.01 13.89
N PRO A 34 -23.28 36.20 14.09
CA PRO A 34 -23.91 36.06 15.40
C PRO A 34 -23.03 35.26 16.37
N VAL A 35 -23.07 35.61 17.65
CA VAL A 35 -22.41 34.91 18.76
C VAL A 35 -22.84 33.43 18.79
N ILE A 36 -21.86 32.51 18.76
CA ILE A 36 -22.10 31.06 18.90
C ILE A 36 -22.25 30.75 20.40
N LEU A 37 -23.46 30.48 20.86
CA LEU A 37 -23.70 29.94 22.20
C LEU A 37 -23.67 28.41 22.13
N ASP A 38 -22.93 27.76 23.03
CA ASP A 38 -23.01 26.31 23.20
C ASP A 38 -24.39 25.94 23.75
N ALA A 39 -25.04 24.95 23.14
CA ALA A 39 -26.21 24.33 23.74
C ALA A 39 -25.76 23.60 25.03
N ALA A 40 -26.53 23.74 26.12
CA ALA A 40 -26.24 23.01 27.35
C ALA A 40 -26.19 21.50 27.07
N ALA A 41 -25.20 20.82 27.62
CA ALA A 41 -24.96 19.39 27.39
C ALA A 41 -26.12 18.55 27.95
N GLY A 42 -27.03 18.12 27.07
CA GLY A 42 -28.06 17.12 27.35
C GLY A 42 -27.59 15.70 26.97
N ALA A 43 -28.34 14.69 27.43
CA ALA A 43 -28.02 13.26 27.23
C ALA A 43 -28.06 12.77 25.76
N GLU A 44 -28.58 13.56 24.83
CA GLU A 44 -28.66 13.24 23.39
C GLU A 44 -27.89 14.24 22.50
N THR A 45 -26.74 14.73 22.99
CA THR A 45 -25.92 15.63 22.16
C THR A 45 -25.17 14.84 21.08
N ARG A 46 -25.27 15.33 19.84
CA ARG A 46 -24.55 14.81 18.67
C ARG A 46 -23.29 15.62 18.46
N LEU A 47 -22.17 14.95 18.27
CA LEU A 47 -20.87 15.57 18.10
C LEU A 47 -20.40 15.48 16.65
N ALA A 48 -20.27 16.62 15.99
CA ALA A 48 -19.69 16.75 14.66
C ALA A 48 -18.33 17.44 14.72
N CYS A 49 -17.40 17.07 13.85
CA CYS A 49 -16.16 17.82 13.62
C CYS A 49 -16.10 18.22 12.15
N VAL A 50 -15.77 19.48 11.89
CA VAL A 50 -15.62 20.02 10.54
C VAL A 50 -14.18 20.47 10.33
N THR A 51 -13.56 19.96 9.27
CA THR A 51 -12.24 20.39 8.81
C THR A 51 -12.39 21.09 7.47
N LEU A 52 -11.77 22.26 7.35
CA LEU A 52 -11.73 23.08 6.15
C LEU A 52 -10.30 23.07 5.62
N ARG A 53 -10.10 22.66 4.37
CA ARG A 53 -8.77 22.68 3.72
C ARG A 53 -8.75 23.55 2.49
N TRP A 54 -7.61 24.16 2.19
CA TRP A 54 -7.38 24.85 0.93
C TRP A 54 -6.00 24.49 0.42
N ARG A 55 -5.92 23.96 -0.81
CA ARG A 55 -4.68 23.43 -1.42
C ARG A 55 -3.96 22.44 -0.50
N GLY A 56 -4.70 21.46 0.05
CA GLY A 56 -4.19 20.45 0.97
C GLY A 56 -3.87 20.93 2.40
N HIS A 57 -3.92 22.24 2.67
CA HIS A 57 -3.61 22.79 3.99
C HIS A 57 -4.87 22.96 4.84
N VAL A 58 -4.84 22.51 6.10
CA VAL A 58 -5.91 22.78 7.07
C VAL A 58 -5.97 24.27 7.38
N ARG A 59 -7.12 24.89 7.06
CA ARG A 59 -7.45 26.30 7.31
C ARG A 59 -8.38 26.49 8.51
N GLY A 60 -8.99 25.42 9.00
CA GLY A 60 -9.79 25.41 10.21
C GLY A 60 -10.21 23.99 10.58
N CYS A 61 -10.23 23.65 11.87
CA CYS A 61 -10.72 22.36 12.34
C CYS A 61 -11.29 22.49 13.74
N TRP A 62 -12.60 22.26 13.87
CA TRP A 62 -13.31 22.40 15.13
C TRP A 62 -14.50 21.44 15.25
N SER A 63 -14.85 21.14 16.50
CA SER A 63 -16.04 20.38 16.85
C SER A 63 -17.22 21.26 17.26
N GLY A 64 -18.42 20.75 17.03
CA GLY A 64 -19.68 21.32 17.45
C GLY A 64 -20.59 20.22 17.99
N SER A 65 -21.35 20.56 19.03
CA SER A 65 -22.31 19.66 19.66
C SER A 65 -23.68 20.29 19.70
N ALA A 66 -24.72 19.54 19.34
CA ALA A 66 -26.11 20.01 19.38
C ALA A 66 -27.09 18.83 19.47
N GLY A 67 -28.39 19.10 19.64
CA GLY A 67 -29.42 18.05 19.59
C GLY A 67 -29.67 17.47 18.17
N SER A 68 -29.17 18.12 17.11
CA SER A 68 -29.29 17.63 15.74
C SER A 68 -27.96 17.59 14.99
N TRP A 69 -27.83 16.67 14.02
CA TRP A 69 -26.63 16.62 13.17
C TRP A 69 -26.44 17.91 12.39
N ARG A 70 -27.53 18.44 11.83
CA ARG A 70 -27.52 19.71 11.08
C ARG A 70 -26.93 20.85 11.90
N GLU A 71 -27.41 21.01 13.13
CA GLU A 71 -26.94 22.10 13.98
C GLU A 71 -25.50 21.87 14.47
N ALA A 72 -25.15 20.63 14.84
CA ALA A 72 -23.79 20.28 15.24
C ALA A 72 -22.77 20.60 14.12
N ILE A 73 -23.10 20.28 12.86
CA ILE A 73 -22.27 20.61 11.69
C ILE A 73 -22.17 22.12 11.49
N ARG A 74 -23.28 22.86 11.59
CA ARG A 74 -23.29 24.33 11.43
C ARG A 74 -22.43 25.01 12.49
N VAL A 75 -22.57 24.62 13.75
CA VAL A 75 -21.75 25.09 14.87
C VAL A 75 -20.26 24.78 14.64
N ALA A 76 -19.94 23.53 14.31
CA ALA A 76 -18.58 23.11 14.01
C ALA A 76 -17.95 23.90 12.85
N THR A 77 -18.73 24.15 11.79
CA THR A 77 -18.29 24.89 10.59
C THR A 77 -17.95 26.34 10.93
N ARG A 78 -18.84 27.05 11.64
CA ARG A 78 -18.60 28.45 12.03
C ARG A 78 -17.38 28.56 12.93
N ARG A 79 -17.20 27.62 13.87
CA ARG A 79 -15.98 27.53 14.70
C ARG A 79 -14.72 27.26 13.88
N ALA A 80 -14.81 26.39 12.88
CA ALA A 80 -13.68 26.11 12.00
C ALA A 80 -13.27 27.35 11.19
N LEU A 81 -14.23 28.15 10.71
CA LEU A 81 -13.96 29.42 10.04
C LEU A 81 -13.31 30.46 10.97
N ALA A 82 -13.68 30.45 12.25
CA ALA A 82 -13.13 31.34 13.28
C ALA A 82 -11.84 30.80 13.96
N ASP A 83 -11.23 29.73 13.43
CA ASP A 83 -10.05 29.11 14.04
C ASP A 83 -8.80 30.00 13.94
N THR A 84 -8.56 30.80 14.99
CA THR A 84 -7.44 31.77 15.05
C THR A 84 -6.05 31.13 15.03
N ARG A 85 -5.95 29.81 15.21
CA ARG A 85 -4.68 29.07 15.08
C ARG A 85 -4.23 28.93 13.62
N ARG A 86 -5.10 29.29 12.66
CA ARG A 86 -4.91 29.09 11.22
C ARG A 86 -5.14 30.40 10.46
N ARG A 87 -4.64 30.46 9.22
CA ARG A 87 -4.89 31.60 8.33
C ARG A 87 -6.38 31.62 7.94
N PRO A 88 -7.13 32.72 8.18
CA PRO A 88 -8.54 32.81 7.82
C PRO A 88 -8.78 32.54 6.34
N ILE A 89 -9.89 31.89 6.00
CA ILE A 89 -10.33 31.69 4.61
C ILE A 89 -10.88 33.03 4.09
N SER A 90 -10.49 33.42 2.88
CA SER A 90 -11.04 34.58 2.19
C SER A 90 -12.25 34.20 1.34
N ARG A 91 -13.10 35.18 1.01
CA ARG A 91 -14.27 34.97 0.16
C ARG A 91 -13.93 34.38 -1.23
N LYS A 92 -12.77 34.77 -1.78
CA LYS A 92 -12.27 34.24 -3.07
C LYS A 92 -11.83 32.77 -2.98
N GLU A 93 -11.41 32.32 -1.81
CA GLU A 93 -10.97 30.93 -1.60
C GLU A 93 -12.15 29.98 -1.35
N LEU A 94 -13.32 30.50 -0.92
CA LEU A 94 -14.45 29.71 -0.43
C LEU A 94 -14.90 28.60 -1.40
N ALA A 95 -15.00 28.90 -2.69
CA ALA A 95 -15.40 27.95 -3.72
C ALA A 95 -14.41 26.77 -3.89
N SER A 96 -13.15 26.96 -3.50
CA SER A 96 -12.08 25.96 -3.64
C SER A 96 -11.68 25.31 -2.32
N VAL A 97 -12.34 25.62 -1.21
CA VAL A 97 -12.09 24.96 0.08
C VAL A 97 -12.62 23.53 0.02
N HIS A 98 -11.88 22.54 0.49
CA HIS A 98 -12.40 21.19 0.73
C HIS A 98 -13.01 21.11 2.11
N VAL A 99 -14.15 20.43 2.22
CA VAL A 99 -14.88 20.26 3.46
C VAL A 99 -14.90 18.79 3.84
N GLU A 100 -14.51 18.52 5.08
CA GLU A 100 -14.62 17.21 5.71
C GLU A 100 -15.53 17.33 6.93
N VAL A 101 -16.38 16.35 7.12
CA VAL A 101 -17.33 16.28 8.24
C VAL A 101 -17.24 14.89 8.86
N TRP A 102 -16.95 14.86 10.16
CA TRP A 102 -16.92 13.64 10.96
C TRP A 102 -18.09 13.65 11.94
N LEU A 103 -18.93 12.62 11.91
CA LEU A 103 -20.09 12.48 12.80
C LEU A 103 -19.84 11.33 13.78
N GLN A 104 -19.81 11.62 15.08
CA GLN A 104 -19.60 10.57 16.10
C GLN A 104 -20.84 9.70 16.27
N THR A 105 -20.78 8.45 15.84
CA THR A 105 -21.92 7.52 15.95
C THR A 105 -21.93 6.73 17.24
N ARG A 106 -20.76 6.47 17.83
CA ARG A 106 -20.65 5.68 19.06
C ARG A 106 -19.43 6.10 19.88
N LYS A 107 -19.53 5.91 21.20
CA LYS A 107 -18.45 6.12 22.17
C LYS A 107 -18.53 5.04 23.24
N GLU A 108 -17.47 4.26 23.37
CA GLU A 108 -17.42 3.07 24.22
C GLU A 108 -16.21 3.14 25.14
N ALA A 109 -16.40 2.85 26.42
CA ALA A 109 -15.28 2.77 27.36
C ALA A 109 -14.40 1.57 27.00
N VAL A 110 -13.08 1.76 27.08
CA VAL A 110 -12.09 0.71 26.83
C VAL A 110 -11.07 0.66 27.96
N PRO A 111 -10.49 -0.52 28.26
CA PRO A 111 -9.49 -0.65 29.32
C PRO A 111 -8.14 -0.03 28.93
N GLY A 112 -7.87 0.14 27.64
CA GLY A 112 -6.63 0.68 27.11
C GLY A 112 -6.71 0.90 25.60
N LEU A 113 -5.70 1.58 25.04
CA LEU A 113 -5.58 1.73 23.60
C LEU A 113 -4.86 0.52 22.99
N THR A 114 -5.24 0.17 21.77
CA THR A 114 -4.57 -0.87 20.98
C THR A 114 -4.02 -0.27 19.69
N ASP A 115 -3.04 -0.95 19.08
CA ASP A 115 -2.45 -0.51 17.81
C ASP A 115 -3.46 -0.46 16.66
N ALA A 116 -4.56 -1.22 16.74
CA ALA A 116 -5.67 -1.16 15.78
C ALA A 116 -6.31 0.23 15.70
N MET A 117 -6.25 1.00 16.79
CA MET A 117 -6.79 2.36 16.84
C MET A 117 -5.93 3.38 16.07
N LEU A 118 -4.76 2.99 15.58
CA LEU A 118 -3.88 3.85 14.76
C LEU A 118 -4.24 3.82 13.27
N TRP A 119 -5.10 2.90 12.82
CA TRP A 119 -5.34 2.65 11.38
C TRP A 119 -6.39 3.57 10.74
N GLY A 120 -6.83 4.61 11.46
CA GLY A 120 -7.76 5.59 10.90
C GLY A 120 -9.22 5.16 10.82
N LYS A 121 -9.61 4.07 11.50
CA LYS A 121 -11.02 3.61 11.59
C LYS A 121 -11.74 4.15 12.82
N THR A 122 -11.07 4.17 13.97
CA THR A 122 -11.63 4.61 15.25
C THR A 122 -10.88 5.81 15.78
N GLY A 123 -11.60 6.71 16.44
CA GLY A 123 -11.01 7.79 17.21
C GLY A 123 -10.83 7.35 18.65
N VAL A 124 -10.07 8.12 19.40
CA VAL A 124 -9.85 7.87 20.84
C VAL A 124 -10.23 9.08 21.64
N ALA A 125 -10.82 8.88 22.82
CA ALA A 125 -11.16 9.97 23.74
C ALA A 125 -10.76 9.63 25.17
N VAL A 126 -10.52 10.67 25.96
CA VAL A 126 -10.22 10.58 27.38
C VAL A 126 -11.10 11.57 28.14
N GLU A 127 -11.57 11.14 29.33
CA GLU A 127 -12.30 12.00 30.26
C GLU A 127 -11.82 11.76 31.69
N GLY A 128 -11.53 12.83 32.42
CA GLY A 128 -11.06 12.75 33.81
C GLY A 128 -10.88 14.15 34.41
N ALA A 129 -11.06 14.28 35.73
CA ALA A 129 -10.88 15.55 36.46
C ALA A 129 -11.63 16.77 35.83
N GLY A 130 -12.85 16.54 35.32
CA GLY A 130 -13.65 17.58 34.66
C GLY A 130 -13.11 18.03 33.28
N ARG A 131 -12.14 17.32 32.73
CA ARG A 131 -11.51 17.60 31.43
C ARG A 131 -11.75 16.46 30.46
N SER A 132 -11.76 16.79 29.18
CA SER A 132 -11.85 15.79 28.12
C SER A 132 -11.07 16.22 26.89
N ALA A 133 -10.65 15.24 26.11
CA ALA A 133 -10.16 15.44 24.76
C ALA A 133 -10.45 14.21 23.92
N PHE A 134 -10.45 14.39 22.61
CA PHE A 134 -10.50 13.29 21.66
C PHE A 134 -9.57 13.55 20.47
N PHE A 135 -9.21 12.48 19.79
CA PHE A 135 -8.61 12.49 18.48
C PHE A 135 -9.54 11.79 17.49
N LEU A 136 -9.73 12.42 16.32
CA LEU A 136 -10.40 11.78 15.20
C LEU A 136 -9.54 10.63 14.68
N PRO A 137 -10.14 9.64 13.98
CA PRO A 137 -9.41 8.51 13.43
C PRO A 137 -8.18 8.91 12.60
N ALA A 138 -8.30 9.94 11.77
CA ALA A 138 -7.21 10.40 10.90
C ALA A 138 -5.99 10.98 11.66
N VAL A 139 -6.11 11.36 12.93
CA VAL A 139 -5.02 12.07 13.64
C VAL A 139 -3.78 11.21 13.80
N ALA A 140 -3.93 9.92 14.11
CA ALA A 140 -2.79 9.01 14.26
C ALA A 140 -1.97 8.95 12.96
N ILE A 141 -2.66 8.85 11.83
CA ILE A 141 -2.09 8.84 10.48
C ILE A 141 -1.39 10.17 10.18
N GLU A 142 -2.10 11.29 10.30
CA GLU A 142 -1.57 12.63 9.97
C GLU A 142 -0.34 13.00 10.79
N ARG A 143 -0.29 12.50 12.03
CA ARG A 143 0.81 12.75 12.97
C ARG A 143 1.88 11.66 12.95
N ARG A 144 1.74 10.63 12.10
CA ARG A 144 2.63 9.47 12.01
C ARG A 144 2.87 8.81 13.36
N ILE A 145 1.82 8.68 14.15
CA ILE A 145 1.89 8.04 15.45
C ILE A 145 1.87 6.53 15.20
N THR A 146 3.00 5.90 15.44
CA THR A 146 3.20 4.46 15.23
C THR A 146 3.08 3.67 16.51
N ASP A 147 2.73 4.29 17.64
CA ASP A 147 2.63 3.64 18.94
C ASP A 147 1.39 4.15 19.69
N SER A 148 0.59 3.22 20.19
CA SER A 148 -0.63 3.52 20.93
C SER A 148 -0.34 4.25 22.25
N GLN A 149 0.83 4.03 22.87
CA GLN A 149 1.21 4.77 24.08
C GLN A 149 1.59 6.22 23.78
N ASP A 150 2.33 6.50 22.70
CA ASP A 150 2.56 7.88 22.25
C ASP A 150 1.22 8.59 21.90
N LEU A 151 0.27 7.90 21.27
CA LEU A 151 -1.07 8.45 21.03
C LEU A 151 -1.76 8.84 22.34
N LEU A 152 -1.71 7.95 23.33
CA LEU A 152 -2.31 8.16 24.64
C LEU A 152 -1.68 9.35 25.38
N GLU A 153 -0.35 9.44 25.38
CA GLU A 153 0.36 10.56 26.02
C GLU A 153 0.02 11.91 25.37
N ARG A 154 -0.10 11.94 24.04
CA ARG A 154 -0.56 13.14 23.32
C ARG A 154 -2.01 13.49 23.66
N LEU A 155 -2.85 12.49 23.86
CA LEU A 155 -4.25 12.66 24.21
C LEU A 155 -4.39 13.23 25.64
N TYR A 156 -3.61 12.71 26.60
CA TYR A 156 -3.55 13.26 27.96
C TYR A 156 -3.07 14.72 27.96
N ARG A 157 -2.01 15.03 27.21
CA ARG A 157 -1.54 16.42 27.07
C ARG A 157 -2.61 17.33 26.48
N LYS A 158 -3.35 16.86 25.46
CA LYS A 158 -4.46 17.61 24.85
C LYS A 158 -5.60 17.85 25.85
N ALA A 159 -5.94 16.86 26.67
CA ALA A 159 -6.92 16.97 27.76
C ALA A 159 -6.40 17.76 28.97
N ARG A 160 -5.11 18.11 28.99
CA ARG A 160 -4.42 18.71 30.14
C ARG A 160 -4.44 17.82 31.39
N LEU A 161 -4.31 16.51 31.23
CA LEU A 161 -4.22 15.53 32.32
C LEU A 161 -2.73 15.24 32.63
N PHE A 162 -2.13 16.12 33.42
CA PHE A 162 -0.66 16.13 33.63
C PHE A 162 -0.21 15.32 34.84
N SER A 163 -1.04 15.14 35.88
CA SER A 163 -0.67 14.38 37.07
C SER A 163 -0.94 12.90 36.90
N THR A 164 -0.13 12.05 37.54
CA THR A 164 -0.35 10.59 37.59
C THR A 164 -1.75 10.26 38.09
N GLU A 165 -2.21 10.91 39.16
CA GLU A 165 -3.56 10.72 39.71
C GLU A 165 -4.65 11.01 38.66
N SER A 166 -4.55 12.16 37.97
CA SER A 166 -5.53 12.54 36.94
C SER A 166 -5.56 11.57 35.76
N ARG A 167 -4.44 10.92 35.45
CA ARG A 167 -4.32 9.92 34.39
C ARG A 167 -4.88 8.57 34.83
N THR A 168 -4.58 8.12 36.04
CA THR A 168 -5.07 6.84 36.58
C THR A 168 -6.59 6.85 36.77
N GLN A 169 -7.16 8.00 37.12
CA GLN A 169 -8.62 8.16 37.25
C GLN A 169 -9.33 8.45 35.92
N ALA A 170 -8.57 8.69 34.85
CA ALA A 170 -9.15 9.01 33.55
C ALA A 170 -9.76 7.76 32.91
N ARG A 171 -10.93 7.94 32.28
CA ARG A 171 -11.60 6.92 31.49
C ARG A 171 -11.21 7.09 30.03
N LEU A 172 -10.84 5.98 29.40
CA LEU A 172 -10.53 5.93 27.97
C LEU A 172 -11.74 5.43 27.19
N PHE A 173 -11.90 5.97 25.99
CA PHE A 173 -12.98 5.59 25.10
C PHE A 173 -12.48 5.36 23.68
N CYS A 174 -13.00 4.30 23.06
CA CYS A 174 -13.03 4.16 21.61
C CYS A 174 -14.22 4.96 21.06
N THR A 175 -14.03 5.68 19.96
CA THR A 175 -15.09 6.46 19.31
C THR A 175 -15.22 6.05 17.86
N HIS A 176 -16.46 5.88 17.40
CA HIS A 176 -16.79 5.52 16.03
C HIS A 176 -17.34 6.74 15.32
N TRP A 177 -16.93 6.89 14.07
CA TRP A 177 -17.24 8.07 13.28
C TRP A 177 -17.68 7.67 11.88
N ARG A 178 -18.70 8.35 11.37
CA ARG A 178 -18.97 8.37 9.93
C ARG A 178 -18.25 9.57 9.34
N HIS A 179 -17.45 9.34 8.32
CA HIS A 179 -16.63 10.38 7.72
C HIS A 179 -17.14 10.73 6.33
N PHE A 180 -17.42 11.99 6.10
CA PHE A 180 -17.86 12.53 4.83
C PHE A 180 -16.84 13.53 4.34
N ALA A 181 -16.36 13.35 3.12
CA ALA A 181 -15.42 14.27 2.52
C ALA A 181 -15.89 14.67 1.12
N GLN A 182 -15.71 15.95 0.81
CA GLN A 182 -15.68 16.41 -0.56
C GLN A 182 -14.26 16.19 -1.10
N GLY A 183 -14.11 15.31 -2.10
CA GLY A 183 -12.83 15.03 -2.75
C GLY A 183 -12.28 16.23 -3.54
N SER A 184 -11.53 15.96 -4.61
CA SER A 184 -11.10 17.02 -5.53
C SER A 184 -12.31 17.74 -6.16
N PRO A 185 -12.17 18.99 -6.65
CA PRO A 185 -13.27 19.66 -7.36
C PRO A 185 -13.76 18.75 -8.50
N GLY A 186 -15.07 18.48 -8.57
CA GLY A 186 -15.67 17.55 -9.52
C GLY A 186 -15.94 16.13 -8.99
N TYR A 187 -15.51 15.80 -7.77
CA TYR A 187 -15.89 14.53 -7.12
C TYR A 187 -17.13 14.70 -6.26
N GLU A 188 -18.04 13.72 -6.34
CA GLU A 188 -19.19 13.65 -5.46
C GLU A 188 -18.75 13.43 -4.00
N PRO A 189 -19.39 14.10 -3.03
CA PRO A 189 -19.24 13.77 -1.63
C PRO A 189 -19.41 12.27 -1.39
N CYS A 190 -18.50 11.66 -0.64
CA CYS A 190 -18.59 10.25 -0.31
C CYS A 190 -18.48 10.02 1.18
N GLU A 191 -19.10 8.94 1.63
CA GLU A 191 -18.79 8.37 2.94
C GLU A 191 -17.55 7.50 2.82
N LEU A 192 -16.63 7.72 3.75
CA LEU A 192 -15.38 6.99 3.84
C LEU A 192 -15.53 5.96 4.94
N ASP A 193 -15.96 4.77 4.54
CA ASP A 193 -15.88 3.60 5.40
C ASP A 193 -14.46 3.03 5.29
N GLY A 194 -13.79 2.89 6.44
CA GLY A 194 -12.37 2.55 6.50
C GLY A 194 -12.03 1.35 5.62
N LEU A 195 -11.05 1.50 4.72
CA LEU A 195 -10.41 0.40 3.99
C LEU A 195 -11.39 -0.54 3.25
N ILE A 196 -12.23 0.03 2.41
CA ILE A 196 -12.72 -0.48 1.12
C ILE A 196 -12.43 -1.96 0.84
N ALA A 197 -13.50 -2.75 0.81
CA ALA A 197 -13.50 -4.04 0.18
C ALA A 197 -13.75 -3.85 -1.33
N LEU A 198 -12.71 -4.01 -2.16
CA LEU A 198 -12.94 -4.16 -3.59
C LEU A 198 -13.51 -5.57 -3.85
N PRO A 199 -14.60 -5.70 -4.62
CA PRO A 199 -15.03 -7.01 -5.09
C PRO A 199 -13.92 -7.59 -5.98
N PHE A 200 -13.37 -8.72 -5.55
CA PHE A 200 -12.24 -9.34 -6.23
C PHE A 200 -12.72 -10.15 -7.44
N SER A 201 -13.11 -9.44 -8.48
CA SER A 201 -13.51 -9.96 -9.79
C SER A 201 -12.43 -9.66 -10.84
N THR A 202 -12.45 -10.34 -11.99
CA THR A 202 -11.55 -10.03 -13.10
C THR A 202 -11.63 -8.55 -13.53
N PRO A 203 -12.83 -7.94 -13.67
CA PRO A 203 -12.93 -6.48 -13.89
C PRO A 203 -12.23 -5.65 -12.82
N GLY A 204 -12.41 -5.97 -11.53
CA GLY A 204 -11.75 -5.27 -10.43
C GLY A 204 -10.22 -5.40 -10.46
N LEU A 205 -9.71 -6.57 -10.85
CA LEU A 205 -8.28 -6.78 -11.08
C LEU A 205 -7.73 -5.92 -12.21
N VAL A 206 -8.47 -5.78 -13.31
CA VAL A 206 -8.07 -4.95 -14.45
C VAL A 206 -8.05 -3.47 -14.06
N GLU A 207 -9.07 -2.99 -13.35
CA GLU A 207 -9.13 -1.61 -12.86
C GLU A 207 -7.98 -1.30 -11.89
N LEU A 208 -7.73 -2.20 -10.92
CA LEU A 208 -6.62 -2.06 -9.98
C LEU A 208 -5.27 -2.06 -10.71
N SER A 209 -5.09 -2.93 -11.70
CA SER A 209 -3.89 -2.99 -12.53
C SER A 209 -3.68 -1.71 -13.35
N ALA A 210 -4.75 -1.13 -13.88
CA ALA A 210 -4.71 0.14 -14.60
C ALA A 210 -4.28 1.28 -13.69
N SER A 211 -4.85 1.37 -12.49
CA SER A 211 -4.50 2.38 -11.48
C SER A 211 -3.02 2.28 -11.07
N ILE A 212 -2.56 1.05 -10.78
CA ILE A 212 -1.17 0.76 -10.41
C ILE A 212 -0.18 1.09 -11.53
N GLY A 213 -0.51 0.70 -12.76
CA GLY A 213 0.31 0.98 -13.94
C GLY A 213 0.39 2.48 -14.24
N ALA A 214 -0.74 3.19 -14.21
CA ALA A 214 -0.78 4.64 -14.39
C ALA A 214 0.03 5.38 -13.31
N HIS A 215 -0.06 4.94 -12.06
CA HIS A 215 0.75 5.52 -10.98
C HIS A 215 2.26 5.32 -11.22
N LEU A 216 2.71 4.10 -11.53
CA LEU A 216 4.13 3.84 -11.82
C LEU A 216 4.64 4.66 -13.00
N ALA A 217 3.85 4.77 -14.07
CA ALA A 217 4.18 5.62 -15.21
C ALA A 217 4.25 7.10 -14.82
N GLY A 218 3.33 7.58 -13.98
CA GLY A 218 3.33 8.95 -13.45
C GLY A 218 4.50 9.28 -12.52
N LEU A 219 5.10 8.27 -11.86
CA LEU A 219 6.33 8.44 -11.07
C LEU A 219 7.60 8.48 -11.92
N GLN A 220 7.53 8.15 -13.21
CA GLN A 220 8.69 8.09 -14.08
C GLN A 220 9.21 9.50 -14.39
N ARG A 221 10.52 9.69 -14.25
CA ARG A 221 11.23 10.92 -14.60
C ARG A 221 11.60 10.93 -16.09
N VAL A 222 11.98 12.09 -16.59
CA VAL A 222 12.40 12.30 -18.00
C VAL A 222 13.58 11.40 -18.39
N ASP A 223 14.46 11.08 -17.45
CA ASP A 223 15.61 10.19 -17.66
C ASP A 223 15.24 8.70 -17.57
N GLY A 224 13.95 8.34 -17.47
CA GLY A 224 13.46 6.97 -17.33
C GLY A 224 13.61 6.37 -15.93
N SER A 225 14.24 7.06 -14.98
CA SER A 225 14.25 6.67 -13.56
C SER A 225 12.86 6.89 -12.93
N TYR A 226 12.69 6.54 -11.65
CA TYR A 226 11.42 6.71 -10.94
C TYR A 226 11.62 7.52 -9.67
N LEU A 227 10.61 8.31 -9.30
CA LEU A 227 10.53 8.89 -7.97
C LEU A 227 10.50 7.78 -6.93
N TYR A 228 11.58 7.63 -6.16
CA TYR A 228 11.77 6.48 -5.30
C TYR A 228 10.81 6.45 -4.11
N ALA A 229 10.62 7.60 -3.44
CA ALA A 229 9.79 7.72 -2.24
C ALA A 229 9.07 9.07 -2.19
N LEU A 230 7.88 9.08 -1.60
CA LEU A 230 7.05 10.26 -1.41
C LEU A 230 6.28 10.15 -0.10
N ASP A 231 6.28 11.23 0.68
CA ASP A 231 5.27 11.49 1.72
C ASP A 231 4.17 12.38 1.11
N PRO A 232 3.03 11.82 0.70
CA PRO A 232 1.96 12.59 0.10
C PRO A 232 1.20 13.45 1.11
N VAL A 233 1.28 13.15 2.41
CA VAL A 233 0.63 13.94 3.48
C VAL A 233 1.39 15.24 3.73
N LYS A 234 2.72 15.21 3.64
CA LYS A 234 3.57 16.40 3.81
C LYS A 234 4.01 17.04 2.51
N ASN A 235 3.82 16.37 1.37
CA ASN A 235 4.44 16.69 0.09
C ASN A 235 5.98 16.81 0.24
N GLN A 236 6.58 15.77 0.79
CA GLN A 236 8.03 15.69 1.04
C GLN A 236 8.63 14.49 0.32
N LEU A 237 9.81 14.69 -0.26
CA LEU A 237 10.63 13.61 -0.80
C LEU A 237 11.64 13.22 0.28
N PRO A 238 11.53 12.04 0.89
CA PRO A 238 12.51 11.59 1.88
C PRO A 238 13.91 11.50 1.25
N GLU A 239 14.95 11.86 2.00
CA GLU A 239 16.34 11.62 1.62
C GLU A 239 16.66 10.12 1.72
N LEU A 240 16.20 9.36 0.74
CA LEU A 240 16.49 7.94 0.60
C LEU A 240 17.35 7.73 -0.64
N ALA A 241 18.45 6.99 -0.46
CA ALA A 241 19.28 6.60 -1.57
C ALA A 241 18.47 5.72 -2.54
N GLU A 242 18.48 6.09 -3.81
CA GLU A 242 17.86 5.29 -4.85
C GLU A 242 18.58 3.95 -4.99
N HIS A 243 17.81 2.88 -5.12
CA HIS A 243 18.37 1.54 -5.26
C HIS A 243 18.07 1.00 -6.67
N PRO A 244 19.08 0.77 -7.54
CA PRO A 244 18.87 0.39 -8.93
C PRO A 244 17.94 -0.81 -9.14
N VAL A 245 18.08 -1.87 -8.32
CA VAL A 245 17.18 -3.04 -8.34
C VAL A 245 15.70 -2.67 -8.24
N ARG A 246 15.37 -1.60 -7.51
CA ARG A 246 14.00 -1.13 -7.31
C ARG A 246 13.49 -0.37 -8.53
N LEU A 247 14.32 0.47 -9.13
CA LEU A 247 13.95 1.19 -10.36
C LEU A 247 13.74 0.22 -11.53
N ILE A 248 14.64 -0.75 -11.69
CA ILE A 248 14.51 -1.81 -12.69
C ILE A 248 13.25 -2.65 -12.47
N GLY A 249 12.93 -2.95 -11.22
CA GLY A 249 11.71 -3.67 -10.90
C GLY A 249 10.45 -2.92 -11.33
N CYS A 250 10.42 -1.58 -11.23
CA CYS A 250 9.30 -0.79 -11.74
C CYS A 250 9.13 -0.96 -13.26
N THR A 251 10.23 -1.00 -14.01
CA THR A 251 10.23 -1.32 -15.44
C THR A 251 9.67 -2.71 -15.71
N LEU A 252 10.11 -3.72 -14.96
CA LEU A 252 9.57 -5.09 -15.04
C LEU A 252 8.05 -5.13 -14.77
N ALA A 253 7.59 -4.41 -13.73
CA ALA A 253 6.17 -4.37 -13.39
C ALA A 253 5.32 -3.77 -14.52
N LEU A 254 5.74 -2.64 -15.08
CA LEU A 254 5.08 -2.00 -16.23
C LEU A 254 5.02 -2.92 -17.45
N ALA A 255 6.15 -3.56 -17.80
CA ALA A 255 6.22 -4.49 -18.92
C ALA A 255 5.26 -5.68 -18.74
N ARG A 256 5.24 -6.30 -17.55
CA ARG A 256 4.33 -7.43 -17.26
C ARG A 256 2.86 -7.02 -17.25
N LEU A 257 2.52 -5.86 -16.66
CA LEU A 257 1.15 -5.35 -16.71
C LEU A 257 0.70 -5.10 -18.17
N ALA A 258 1.58 -4.58 -19.01
CA ALA A 258 1.28 -4.37 -20.43
C ALA A 258 1.06 -5.69 -21.21
N GLN A 259 1.76 -6.77 -20.83
CA GLN A 259 1.54 -8.09 -21.42
C GLN A 259 0.17 -8.68 -21.06
N CYS A 260 -0.31 -8.43 -19.84
CA CYS A 260 -1.52 -9.05 -19.31
C CYS A 260 -2.81 -8.24 -19.54
N THR A 261 -2.70 -6.91 -19.75
CA THR A 261 -3.89 -6.07 -19.97
C THR A 261 -4.46 -6.23 -21.38
N GLN A 262 -5.79 -6.29 -21.46
CA GLN A 262 -6.53 -6.31 -22.73
C GLN A 262 -6.93 -4.91 -23.21
N LEU A 263 -6.71 -3.88 -22.39
CA LEU A 263 -7.03 -2.49 -22.71
C LEU A 263 -5.92 -1.91 -23.60
N ARG A 264 -6.20 -1.75 -24.90
CA ARG A 264 -5.19 -1.35 -25.91
C ARG A 264 -4.47 -0.03 -25.59
N HIS A 265 -5.20 1.00 -25.16
CA HIS A 265 -4.61 2.31 -24.83
C HIS A 265 -3.64 2.18 -23.65
N LEU A 266 -4.12 1.59 -22.54
CA LEU A 266 -3.32 1.35 -21.36
C LEU A 266 -2.09 0.48 -21.68
N LYS A 267 -2.25 -0.57 -22.50
CA LYS A 267 -1.14 -1.40 -22.95
C LYS A 267 -0.02 -0.56 -23.59
N GLN A 268 -0.37 0.35 -24.49
CA GLN A 268 0.60 1.19 -25.18
C GLN A 268 1.29 2.17 -24.22
N ASP A 269 0.55 2.78 -23.31
CA ASP A 269 1.10 3.71 -22.31
C ASP A 269 2.09 2.99 -21.38
N LEU A 270 1.71 1.80 -20.90
CA LEU A 270 2.57 0.98 -20.04
C LEU A 270 3.83 0.48 -20.77
N LEU A 271 3.71 0.08 -22.03
CA LEU A 271 4.88 -0.29 -22.84
C LEU A 271 5.81 0.89 -23.04
N THR A 272 5.27 2.06 -23.39
CA THR A 272 6.07 3.28 -23.57
C THR A 272 6.83 3.63 -22.29
N ALA A 273 6.17 3.58 -21.14
CA ALA A 273 6.82 3.80 -19.85
C ALA A 273 7.87 2.71 -19.52
N ALA A 274 7.63 1.45 -19.88
CA ALA A 274 8.62 0.39 -19.70
C ALA A 274 9.86 0.59 -20.60
N GLU A 275 9.70 1.03 -21.84
CA GLU A 275 10.82 1.31 -22.77
C GLU A 275 11.65 2.53 -22.36
N ASN A 276 11.01 3.53 -21.75
CA ASN A 276 11.74 4.63 -21.09
C ASN A 276 12.60 4.11 -19.93
N GLY A 277 12.06 3.17 -19.13
CA GLY A 277 12.79 2.51 -18.06
C GLY A 277 13.96 1.67 -18.60
N GLU A 278 13.76 0.93 -19.68
CA GLU A 278 14.82 0.21 -20.41
C GLU A 278 15.95 1.16 -20.82
N SER A 279 15.61 2.35 -21.33
CA SER A 279 16.60 3.36 -21.71
C SER A 279 17.46 3.83 -20.52
N TRP A 280 16.87 3.91 -19.32
CA TRP A 280 17.62 4.19 -18.09
C TRP A 280 18.57 3.04 -17.73
N ILE A 281 18.10 1.79 -17.83
CA ILE A 281 18.88 0.57 -17.57
C ILE A 281 20.11 0.51 -18.49
N GLU A 282 19.93 0.80 -19.77
CA GLU A 282 20.99 0.84 -20.79
C GLU A 282 22.04 1.93 -20.53
N ARG A 283 21.63 3.12 -20.09
CA ARG A 283 22.55 4.21 -19.77
C ARG A 283 23.43 3.89 -18.56
N HIS A 284 22.84 3.31 -17.53
CA HIS A 284 23.54 3.04 -16.27
C HIS A 284 24.38 1.76 -16.33
N LYS A 285 24.10 0.85 -17.28
CA LYS A 285 24.79 -0.43 -17.46
C LYS A 285 25.02 -1.14 -16.13
N VAL A 286 23.95 -1.40 -15.40
CA VAL A 286 23.96 -1.98 -14.04
C VAL A 286 24.59 -3.39 -13.91
N TRP A 287 25.16 -3.91 -15.00
CA TRP A 287 25.88 -5.18 -15.11
C TRP A 287 27.36 -5.01 -15.51
N ASP A 288 27.82 -3.79 -15.80
CA ASP A 288 29.20 -3.54 -16.23
C ASP A 288 30.15 -3.52 -15.03
N THR A 289 30.79 -4.65 -14.80
CA THR A 289 31.78 -4.84 -13.72
C THR A 289 33.04 -3.99 -13.88
N ARG A 290 33.25 -3.37 -15.05
CA ARG A 290 34.41 -2.53 -15.34
C ARG A 290 34.24 -1.08 -14.92
N GLN A 291 33.03 -0.65 -14.55
CA GLN A 291 32.86 0.71 -14.06
C GLN A 291 33.57 0.85 -12.71
N GLU A 292 34.50 1.82 -12.59
CA GLU A 292 35.17 2.23 -11.35
C GLU A 292 34.22 2.89 -10.32
N THR A 293 32.97 2.41 -10.25
CA THR A 293 32.08 2.73 -9.15
C THR A 293 32.62 2.11 -7.87
N LYS A 294 32.44 2.79 -6.74
CA LYS A 294 32.96 2.36 -5.43
C LYS A 294 32.39 1.03 -4.92
N LYS A 295 31.38 0.43 -5.59
CA LYS A 295 30.77 -0.85 -5.20
C LYS A 295 30.38 -1.67 -6.44
N PRO A 296 30.76 -2.95 -6.54
CA PRO A 296 30.34 -3.82 -7.64
C PRO A 296 28.81 -3.97 -7.67
N PRO A 297 28.22 -4.27 -8.84
CA PRO A 297 26.79 -4.51 -8.93
C PRO A 297 26.38 -5.73 -8.10
N LEU A 298 25.19 -5.69 -7.51
CA LEU A 298 24.59 -6.84 -6.83
C LEU A 298 23.97 -7.80 -7.85
N LEU A 299 24.06 -9.11 -7.62
CA LEU A 299 23.50 -10.14 -8.51
C LEU A 299 22.02 -9.91 -8.80
N GLY A 300 21.25 -9.53 -7.77
CA GLY A 300 19.82 -9.23 -7.89
C GLY A 300 19.52 -8.09 -8.87
N THR A 301 20.42 -7.11 -9.01
CA THR A 301 20.25 -6.00 -9.96
C THR A 301 20.34 -6.49 -11.40
N VAL A 302 21.33 -7.36 -11.69
CA VAL A 302 21.52 -8.00 -13.00
C VAL A 302 20.34 -8.93 -13.33
N ALA A 303 19.90 -9.72 -12.35
CA ALA A 303 18.76 -10.62 -12.51
C ALA A 303 17.45 -9.89 -12.81
N MET A 304 17.18 -8.80 -12.09
CA MET A 304 16.01 -7.95 -12.35
C MET A 304 16.08 -7.27 -13.72
N ALA A 305 17.27 -6.88 -14.18
CA ALA A 305 17.43 -6.30 -15.52
C ALA A 305 17.10 -7.35 -16.61
N LEU A 306 17.59 -8.58 -16.45
CA LEU A 306 17.27 -9.68 -17.36
C LEU A 306 15.76 -9.96 -17.39
N LEU A 307 15.12 -10.00 -16.21
CA LEU A 307 13.65 -10.16 -16.12
C LEU A 307 12.91 -9.03 -16.84
N ALA A 308 13.36 -7.77 -16.70
CA ALA A 308 12.76 -6.63 -17.38
C ALA A 308 12.87 -6.76 -18.91
N TYR A 309 14.05 -7.10 -19.44
CA TYR A 309 14.22 -7.36 -20.89
C TYR A 309 13.37 -8.52 -21.39
N ALA A 310 13.28 -9.60 -20.61
CA ALA A 310 12.46 -10.77 -20.94
C ALA A 310 10.95 -10.45 -20.98
N ALA A 311 10.50 -9.43 -20.24
CA ALA A 311 9.11 -8.97 -20.22
C ALA A 311 8.78 -7.95 -21.31
N LEU A 312 9.77 -7.35 -21.96
CA LEU A 312 9.54 -6.42 -23.08
C LEU A 312 9.30 -7.17 -24.40
N PRO A 313 8.64 -6.54 -25.40
CA PRO A 313 8.54 -7.12 -26.74
C PRO A 313 9.93 -7.46 -27.30
N ALA A 314 10.06 -8.60 -27.97
CA ALA A 314 11.35 -9.05 -28.49
C ALA A 314 11.92 -8.06 -29.51
N SER A 315 13.24 -7.82 -29.44
CA SER A 315 14.00 -7.09 -30.45
C SER A 315 15.43 -7.65 -30.50
N PRO A 316 16.18 -7.52 -31.61
CA PRO A 316 17.55 -8.02 -31.70
C PRO A 316 18.46 -7.49 -30.57
N ARG A 317 18.29 -6.22 -30.20
CA ARG A 317 19.02 -5.59 -29.08
C ARG A 317 18.68 -6.27 -27.75
N ARG A 318 17.41 -6.51 -27.46
CA ARG A 318 16.96 -7.14 -26.21
C ARG A 318 17.42 -8.59 -26.12
N THR A 319 17.38 -9.33 -27.22
CA THR A 319 17.91 -10.70 -27.30
C THR A 319 19.41 -10.76 -27.00
N MET A 320 20.18 -9.81 -27.57
CA MET A 320 21.60 -9.67 -27.26
C MET A 320 21.82 -9.37 -25.77
N ARG A 321 21.07 -8.43 -25.19
CA ARG A 321 21.15 -8.12 -23.75
C ARG A 321 20.79 -9.29 -22.84
N ILE A 322 19.73 -10.03 -23.18
CA ILE A 322 19.36 -11.25 -22.45
C ILE A 322 20.54 -12.25 -22.46
N THR A 323 21.20 -12.42 -23.60
CA THR A 323 22.36 -13.32 -23.75
C THR A 323 23.55 -12.87 -22.89
N GLU A 324 23.88 -11.58 -22.92
CA GLU A 324 24.94 -10.99 -22.11
C GLU A 324 24.67 -11.13 -20.61
N LEU A 325 23.47 -10.73 -20.16
CA LEU A 325 23.10 -10.79 -18.74
C LEU A 325 23.04 -12.24 -18.24
N ARG A 326 22.56 -13.17 -19.07
CA ARG A 326 22.61 -14.61 -18.76
C ARG A 326 24.04 -15.06 -18.48
N ALA A 327 25.01 -14.67 -19.31
CA ALA A 327 26.41 -15.02 -19.11
C ALA A 327 26.96 -14.43 -17.80
N VAL A 328 26.61 -13.18 -17.46
CA VAL A 328 26.99 -12.54 -16.19
C VAL A 328 26.42 -13.29 -14.99
N LEU A 329 25.14 -13.68 -15.02
CA LEU A 329 24.52 -14.44 -13.93
C LEU A 329 25.21 -15.80 -13.74
N LEU A 330 25.47 -16.53 -14.83
CA LEU A 330 26.15 -17.83 -14.76
C LEU A 330 27.58 -17.74 -14.26
N ALA A 331 28.30 -16.66 -14.57
CA ALA A 331 29.64 -16.43 -14.06
C ALA A 331 29.67 -16.23 -12.52
N ALA A 332 28.56 -15.80 -11.93
CA ALA A 332 28.41 -15.68 -10.47
C ALA A 332 28.00 -16.99 -9.78
N GLN A 333 27.81 -18.08 -10.55
CA GLN A 333 27.48 -19.38 -10.01
C GLN A 333 28.71 -20.03 -9.36
N ARG A 334 28.53 -20.56 -8.15
CA ARG A 334 29.54 -21.30 -7.40
C ARG A 334 29.66 -22.75 -7.89
N ARG A 335 30.71 -23.43 -7.44
CA ARG A 335 30.99 -24.84 -7.80
C ARG A 335 29.85 -25.80 -7.43
N ASP A 336 29.20 -25.55 -6.30
CA ASP A 336 28.04 -26.32 -5.82
C ASP A 336 26.72 -25.95 -6.54
N GLY A 337 26.76 -25.07 -7.54
CA GLY A 337 25.61 -24.60 -8.29
C GLY A 337 24.85 -23.45 -7.62
N SER A 338 25.12 -23.14 -6.35
CA SER A 338 24.52 -21.97 -5.68
C SER A 338 25.02 -20.67 -6.29
N PHE A 339 24.34 -19.56 -6.03
CA PHE A 339 24.76 -18.23 -6.52
C PHE A 339 25.22 -17.37 -5.35
N ALA A 340 26.23 -16.52 -5.58
CA ALA A 340 26.64 -15.50 -4.63
C ALA A 340 25.63 -14.32 -4.59
N SER A 341 25.67 -13.50 -3.54
CA SER A 341 24.82 -12.30 -3.47
C SER A 341 25.36 -11.15 -4.36
N GLY A 342 26.69 -11.05 -4.51
CA GLY A 342 27.36 -10.21 -5.50
C GLY A 342 27.73 -10.98 -6.76
N LEU A 343 28.47 -10.31 -7.65
CA LEU A 343 28.90 -10.89 -8.93
C LEU A 343 30.19 -11.72 -8.82
N ALA A 344 30.96 -11.54 -7.75
CA ALA A 344 32.13 -12.37 -7.50
C ALA A 344 31.69 -13.68 -6.82
N PRO A 345 31.99 -14.86 -7.40
CA PRO A 345 31.55 -16.15 -6.86
C PRO A 345 32.16 -16.47 -5.48
N ASP A 346 33.34 -15.89 -5.20
CA ASP A 346 34.09 -16.09 -3.96
C ASP A 346 33.62 -15.21 -2.79
N GLU A 347 32.63 -14.33 -3.01
CA GLU A 347 32.03 -13.59 -1.90
C GLU A 347 31.35 -14.55 -0.92
N PRO A 348 31.53 -14.34 0.40
CA PRO A 348 30.84 -15.13 1.40
C PRO A 348 29.31 -15.00 1.21
N PRO A 349 28.53 -16.07 1.44
CA PRO A 349 27.08 -15.98 1.37
C PRO A 349 26.59 -15.07 2.50
N THR A 350 26.34 -13.80 2.19
CA THR A 350 25.86 -12.85 3.19
C THR A 350 24.36 -12.97 3.35
N HIS A 351 23.59 -13.15 2.26
CA HIS A 351 22.13 -13.35 2.29
C HIS A 351 21.62 -14.11 1.06
N ASP A 352 21.04 -15.30 1.27
CA ASP A 352 20.41 -16.12 0.21
C ASP A 352 18.98 -15.62 -0.16
N ASP A 353 18.49 -14.56 0.48
CA ASP A 353 17.09 -14.13 0.42
C ASP A 353 16.67 -13.40 -0.86
N PHE A 354 17.63 -12.82 -1.60
CA PHE A 354 17.33 -11.90 -2.70
C PHE A 354 18.04 -12.25 -4.01
N GLY A 355 19.35 -11.95 -4.10
CA GLY A 355 20.11 -12.07 -5.35
C GLY A 355 20.06 -13.48 -5.95
N PRO A 356 20.41 -14.52 -5.18
CA PRO A 356 20.41 -15.90 -5.68
C PRO A 356 19.05 -16.37 -6.25
N PRO A 357 17.92 -16.29 -5.54
CA PRO A 357 16.65 -16.71 -6.10
C PRO A 357 16.14 -15.80 -7.23
N GLN A 358 16.50 -14.52 -7.26
CA GLN A 358 16.21 -13.65 -8.41
C GLN A 358 16.96 -14.11 -9.66
N ALA A 359 18.23 -14.50 -9.54
CA ALA A 359 19.02 -15.04 -10.64
C ALA A 359 18.42 -16.37 -11.16
N LEU A 360 18.04 -17.28 -10.25
CA LEU A 360 17.32 -18.51 -10.61
C LEU A 360 16.03 -18.21 -11.39
N LEU A 361 15.21 -17.29 -10.89
CA LEU A 361 13.96 -16.90 -11.55
C LEU A 361 14.19 -16.26 -12.94
N ALA A 362 15.25 -15.47 -13.09
CA ALA A 362 15.65 -14.86 -14.35
C ALA A 362 16.08 -15.93 -15.38
N LEU A 363 16.92 -16.89 -14.96
CA LEU A 363 17.39 -17.98 -15.81
C LEU A 363 16.29 -18.98 -16.17
N ALA A 364 15.26 -19.10 -15.34
CA ALA A 364 14.07 -19.93 -15.61
C ALA A 364 13.04 -19.27 -16.56
N GLN A 365 13.29 -18.05 -17.07
CA GLN A 365 12.36 -17.45 -18.04
C GLN A 365 12.38 -18.20 -19.37
N PRO A 366 11.22 -18.42 -20.03
CA PRO A 366 11.15 -19.21 -21.27
C PRO A 366 12.07 -18.72 -22.41
N CYS A 367 12.29 -17.40 -22.53
CA CYS A 367 13.16 -16.83 -23.56
C CYS A 367 14.66 -16.90 -23.22
N VAL A 368 15.01 -17.33 -22.02
CA VAL A 368 16.39 -17.46 -21.51
C VAL A 368 16.80 -18.93 -21.42
N TRP A 369 15.82 -19.78 -21.12
CA TRP A 369 15.97 -21.20 -20.82
C TRP A 369 16.66 -22.00 -21.92
N THR A 370 17.55 -22.89 -21.51
CA THR A 370 18.23 -23.89 -22.35
C THR A 370 18.46 -25.16 -21.52
N ALA A 371 18.66 -26.32 -22.17
CA ALA A 371 18.77 -27.59 -21.45
C ALA A 371 19.99 -27.65 -20.51
N ASP A 372 21.11 -27.01 -20.89
CA ASP A 372 22.32 -26.88 -20.07
C ASP A 372 22.11 -26.02 -18.82
N LEU A 373 21.25 -24.99 -18.88
CA LEU A 373 20.85 -24.23 -17.70
C LEU A 373 20.14 -25.11 -16.67
N GLY A 374 19.36 -26.09 -17.13
CA GLY A 374 18.69 -27.04 -16.27
C GLY A 374 19.66 -27.83 -15.38
N VAL A 375 20.74 -28.35 -15.99
CA VAL A 375 21.78 -29.08 -15.26
C VAL A 375 22.52 -28.16 -14.29
N ALA A 376 22.82 -26.92 -14.71
CA ALA A 376 23.49 -25.94 -13.89
C ALA A 376 22.66 -25.55 -12.66
N ILE A 377 21.36 -25.28 -12.83
CA ILE A 377 20.46 -24.83 -11.78
C ILE A 377 20.12 -25.96 -10.80
N THR A 378 19.81 -27.17 -11.29
CA THR A 378 19.43 -28.30 -10.42
C THR A 378 20.55 -28.71 -9.48
N ARG A 379 21.82 -28.48 -9.86
CA ARG A 379 22.99 -28.68 -8.98
C ARG A 379 22.89 -27.89 -7.67
N ALA A 380 22.24 -26.72 -7.69
CA ALA A 380 22.09 -25.85 -6.55
C ALA A 380 21.03 -26.33 -5.54
N LEU A 381 20.14 -27.24 -5.95
CA LEU A 381 18.97 -27.65 -5.16
C LEU A 381 19.34 -28.12 -3.74
N PRO A 382 20.33 -29.00 -3.51
CA PRO A 382 20.67 -29.47 -2.16
C PRO A 382 21.05 -28.33 -1.19
N ARG A 383 21.78 -27.32 -1.68
CA ARG A 383 22.19 -26.16 -0.87
C ARG A 383 20.99 -25.32 -0.42
N TYR A 384 20.01 -25.12 -1.30
CA TYR A 384 18.82 -24.34 -0.96
C TYR A 384 17.77 -25.13 -0.17
N VAL A 385 17.69 -26.45 -0.36
CA VAL A 385 16.92 -27.35 0.53
C VAL A 385 17.46 -27.24 1.95
N SER A 386 18.78 -27.37 2.12
CA SER A 386 19.44 -27.24 3.43
C SER A 386 19.23 -25.84 4.06
N ALA A 387 19.32 -24.78 3.25
CA ALA A 387 19.04 -23.42 3.71
C ALA A 387 17.59 -23.24 4.19
N ALA A 388 16.63 -23.79 3.44
CA ALA A 388 15.22 -23.76 3.81
C ALA A 388 15.00 -24.44 5.17
N ASP A 389 15.63 -25.60 5.38
CA ASP A 389 15.47 -26.42 6.58
C ASP A 389 16.16 -25.81 7.81
N SER A 390 17.13 -24.92 7.61
CA SER A 390 17.90 -24.23 8.67
C SER A 390 17.24 -22.93 9.18
N GLY A 391 15.93 -22.73 8.93
CA GLY A 391 15.21 -21.54 9.41
C GLY A 391 15.17 -20.38 8.42
N ALA A 392 14.84 -20.65 7.15
CA ALA A 392 14.69 -19.62 6.12
C ALA A 392 13.70 -18.49 6.48
N SER A 393 14.06 -17.26 6.11
CA SER A 393 13.21 -16.07 6.23
C SER A 393 12.02 -16.12 5.26
N ALA A 394 10.99 -15.30 5.49
CA ALA A 394 9.87 -15.18 4.57
C ALA A 394 10.30 -14.70 3.16
N PHE A 395 11.35 -13.88 3.07
CA PHE A 395 11.91 -13.41 1.79
C PHE A 395 12.55 -14.55 1.01
N PHE A 396 13.35 -15.38 1.69
CA PHE A 396 13.89 -16.60 1.11
C PHE A 396 12.76 -17.47 0.55
N LEU A 397 11.74 -17.78 1.37
CA LEU A 397 10.63 -18.63 0.97
C LEU A 397 9.95 -18.11 -0.29
N ALA A 398 9.65 -16.81 -0.33
CA ALA A 398 8.91 -16.20 -1.43
C ALA A 398 9.68 -16.16 -2.75
N TRP A 399 10.93 -15.69 -2.73
CA TRP A 399 11.74 -15.60 -3.93
C TRP A 399 12.12 -16.97 -4.47
N HIS A 400 12.51 -17.90 -3.59
CA HIS A 400 12.80 -19.27 -4.02
C HIS A 400 11.55 -19.98 -4.51
N ALA A 401 10.39 -19.84 -3.86
CA ALA A 401 9.14 -20.43 -4.35
C ALA A 401 8.85 -20.01 -5.79
N LYS A 402 8.96 -18.71 -6.10
CA LYS A 402 8.79 -18.19 -7.47
C LYS A 402 9.77 -18.84 -8.45
N ALA A 403 11.04 -18.90 -8.08
CA ALA A 403 12.10 -19.46 -8.93
C ALA A 403 11.89 -20.96 -9.21
N TRP A 404 11.63 -21.76 -8.16
CA TRP A 404 11.45 -23.21 -8.29
C TRP A 404 10.13 -23.58 -8.96
N CYS A 405 9.06 -22.80 -8.77
CA CYS A 405 7.84 -22.96 -9.55
C CYS A 405 8.08 -22.72 -11.05
N ALA A 406 8.86 -21.70 -11.40
CA ALA A 406 9.22 -21.43 -12.80
C ALA A 406 10.13 -22.53 -13.39
N LEU A 407 11.05 -23.07 -12.58
CA LEU A 407 11.91 -24.19 -12.99
C LEU A 407 11.10 -25.48 -13.22
N ALA A 408 10.16 -25.78 -12.33
CA ALA A 408 9.29 -26.97 -12.44
C ALA A 408 8.50 -27.02 -13.76
N SER A 409 8.19 -25.85 -14.34
CA SER A 409 7.56 -25.75 -15.67
C SER A 409 8.43 -26.27 -16.81
N HIS A 410 9.77 -26.26 -16.64
CA HIS A 410 10.73 -26.76 -17.63
C HIS A 410 11.26 -28.14 -17.30
N ILE A 411 11.42 -28.43 -16.00
CA ILE A 411 11.91 -29.70 -15.47
C ILE A 411 10.91 -30.18 -14.41
N PRO A 412 9.89 -30.96 -14.79
CA PRO A 412 8.86 -31.44 -13.86
C PRO A 412 9.37 -32.61 -13.01
N ALA A 413 10.56 -32.46 -12.40
CA ALA A 413 11.14 -33.44 -11.50
C ALA A 413 10.42 -33.42 -10.14
N PRO A 414 10.05 -34.58 -9.57
CA PRO A 414 9.31 -34.65 -8.31
C PRO A 414 9.97 -33.86 -7.17
N GLU A 415 11.28 -33.90 -7.05
CA GLU A 415 12.05 -33.20 -6.01
C GLU A 415 11.98 -31.67 -6.13
N ILE A 416 11.94 -31.12 -7.35
CA ILE A 416 11.79 -29.68 -7.58
C ILE A 416 10.38 -29.24 -7.22
N ILE A 417 9.36 -30.00 -7.66
CA ILE A 417 7.95 -29.72 -7.39
C ILE A 417 7.69 -29.77 -5.88
N GLN A 418 8.13 -30.84 -5.21
CA GLN A 418 7.98 -31.00 -3.76
C GLN A 418 8.68 -29.87 -3.00
N PHE A 419 9.87 -29.46 -3.43
CA PHE A 419 10.57 -28.35 -2.79
C PHE A 419 9.81 -27.03 -2.98
N ALA A 420 9.35 -26.73 -4.21
CA ALA A 420 8.58 -25.53 -4.50
C ALA A 420 7.30 -25.45 -3.65
N ASP A 421 6.53 -26.55 -3.57
CA ASP A 421 5.32 -26.59 -2.75
C ASP A 421 5.61 -26.44 -1.26
N ARG A 422 6.66 -27.09 -0.74
CA ARG A 422 7.07 -26.96 0.66
C ARG A 422 7.37 -25.51 1.04
N LEU A 423 8.02 -24.75 0.15
CA LEU A 423 8.30 -23.33 0.38
C LEU A 423 6.99 -22.51 0.41
N VAL A 424 6.07 -22.79 -0.51
CA VAL A 424 4.78 -22.10 -0.62
C VAL A 424 3.89 -22.41 0.57
N ASP A 425 3.81 -23.67 1.00
CA ASP A 425 3.01 -24.10 2.16
C ASP A 425 3.48 -23.39 3.44
N ARG A 426 4.79 -23.35 3.68
CA ARG A 426 5.37 -22.60 4.80
C ARG A 426 5.05 -21.11 4.75
N LEU A 427 5.01 -20.54 3.55
CA LEU A 427 4.66 -19.13 3.37
C LEU A 427 3.17 -18.90 3.68
N ILE A 428 2.28 -19.78 3.24
CA ILE A 428 0.83 -19.67 3.49
C ILE A 428 0.51 -19.74 4.98
N LEU A 429 1.26 -20.52 5.76
CA LEU A 429 1.10 -20.54 7.23
C LEU A 429 1.34 -19.19 7.90
N GLN A 430 2.02 -18.25 7.23
CA GLN A 430 2.21 -16.88 7.72
C GLN A 430 1.06 -15.94 7.36
N GLN A 431 0.09 -16.38 6.54
CA GLN A 431 -1.05 -15.56 6.16
C GLN A 431 -2.07 -15.47 7.31
N ARG A 432 -2.55 -14.25 7.58
CA ARG A 432 -3.55 -13.96 8.60
C ARG A 432 -4.94 -14.48 8.16
N GLY A 433 -5.48 -15.41 8.94
CA GLY A 433 -6.84 -15.94 8.77
C GLY A 433 -7.88 -15.18 9.60
N GLU A 434 -9.16 -15.49 9.37
CA GLU A 434 -10.29 -14.84 10.05
C GLU A 434 -10.29 -15.07 11.57
N ASP A 435 -9.93 -16.28 12.00
CA ASP A 435 -9.97 -16.67 13.42
C ASP A 435 -8.85 -16.06 14.28
N THR A 436 -7.79 -15.55 13.63
CA THR A 436 -6.55 -15.16 14.32
C THR A 436 -6.26 -13.67 14.25
N SER A 437 -7.09 -12.90 13.54
CA SER A 437 -6.73 -11.54 13.13
C SER A 437 -7.93 -10.59 13.06
N PRO A 438 -7.70 -9.29 13.31
CA PRO A 438 -8.70 -8.27 13.00
C PRO A 438 -9.11 -8.33 11.52
N PRO A 439 -10.38 -8.00 11.17
CA PRO A 439 -10.88 -8.07 9.79
C PRO A 439 -10.03 -7.32 8.75
N GLU A 440 -9.37 -6.24 9.19
CA GLU A 440 -8.51 -5.42 8.35
C GLU A 440 -7.24 -6.17 7.90
N TRP A 441 -6.76 -7.10 8.72
CA TRP A 441 -5.52 -7.86 8.51
C TRP A 441 -5.70 -9.16 7.74
N ILE A 442 -6.93 -9.66 7.63
CA ILE A 442 -7.23 -10.91 6.93
C ILE A 442 -6.63 -10.89 5.52
N GLY A 443 -5.89 -11.95 5.18
CA GLY A 443 -5.18 -12.12 3.92
C GLY A 443 -3.77 -11.52 3.87
N GLY A 444 -3.46 -10.59 4.76
CA GLY A 444 -2.11 -10.06 4.93
C GLY A 444 -1.16 -11.10 5.54
N TYR A 445 0.15 -10.95 5.33
CA TYR A 445 1.14 -11.88 5.90
C TYR A 445 1.86 -11.29 7.11
N ASN A 446 2.05 -12.13 8.14
CA ASN A 446 2.80 -11.78 9.34
C ASN A 446 4.28 -12.13 9.19
N VAL A 447 5.12 -11.14 8.93
CA VAL A 447 6.57 -11.34 8.88
C VAL A 447 7.20 -10.51 9.99
N GLU A 448 7.75 -11.21 10.98
CA GLU A 448 8.33 -10.62 12.20
C GLU A 448 9.45 -9.64 11.88
N GLU A 449 10.26 -9.94 10.86
CA GLU A 449 11.35 -9.08 10.39
C GLU A 449 10.94 -8.29 9.15
N ALA A 450 10.20 -7.19 9.34
CA ALA A 450 9.98 -6.24 8.26
C ALA A 450 11.21 -5.30 8.14
N PRO A 451 12.06 -5.40 7.10
CA PRO A 451 13.32 -4.65 6.99
C PRO A 451 13.13 -3.13 6.82
N TYR A 452 11.87 -2.66 6.79
CA TYR A 452 11.49 -1.26 6.57
C TYR A 452 10.82 -0.60 7.77
N GLY A 453 10.94 -1.20 8.97
CA GLY A 453 10.37 -0.65 10.20
C GLY A 453 8.84 -0.51 10.16
N GLY A 454 8.16 -1.35 9.36
CA GLY A 454 6.71 -1.38 9.22
C GLY A 454 6.09 -2.44 10.13
N ARG A 455 4.80 -2.28 10.42
CA ARG A 455 4.03 -3.29 11.18
C ARG A 455 3.40 -4.27 10.19
N PRO A 456 3.68 -5.58 10.29
CA PRO A 456 2.96 -6.55 9.47
C PRO A 456 1.47 -6.58 9.88
N PRO A 457 0.55 -6.84 8.95
CA PRO A 457 0.78 -7.05 7.51
C PRO A 457 1.08 -5.76 6.73
N SER A 458 1.86 -5.88 5.66
CA SER A 458 2.37 -4.74 4.86
C SER A 458 2.30 -5.01 3.35
N PHE A 459 2.80 -4.08 2.53
CA PHE A 459 2.92 -4.21 1.07
C PHE A 459 3.66 -5.50 0.64
N LEU A 460 4.51 -6.08 1.51
CA LEU A 460 5.20 -7.34 1.27
C LEU A 460 4.25 -8.52 1.01
N THR A 461 2.99 -8.40 1.44
CA THR A 461 1.91 -9.33 1.04
C THR A 461 1.87 -9.54 -0.48
N ALA A 462 2.25 -8.54 -1.29
CA ALA A 462 2.30 -8.67 -2.74
C ALA A 462 3.36 -9.66 -3.20
N LEU A 463 4.57 -9.60 -2.63
CA LEU A 463 5.65 -10.54 -2.94
C LEU A 463 5.24 -11.98 -2.61
N PHE A 464 4.59 -12.17 -1.46
CA PHE A 464 4.19 -13.49 -0.98
C PHE A 464 3.01 -14.05 -1.76
N THR A 465 2.03 -13.20 -2.07
CA THR A 465 0.90 -13.57 -2.90
C THR A 465 1.33 -13.91 -4.33
N GLU A 466 2.33 -13.21 -4.88
CA GLU A 466 2.92 -13.55 -6.18
C GLU A 466 3.56 -14.95 -6.18
N ALA A 467 4.21 -15.35 -5.08
CA ALA A 467 4.76 -16.71 -4.94
C ALA A 467 3.67 -17.79 -4.91
N VAL A 468 2.55 -17.53 -4.21
CA VAL A 468 1.38 -18.42 -4.22
C VAL A 468 0.77 -18.53 -5.63
N LEU A 469 0.69 -17.42 -6.38
CA LEU A 469 0.24 -17.41 -7.77
C LEU A 469 1.20 -18.15 -8.71
N ALA A 470 2.50 -18.09 -8.46
CA ALA A 470 3.48 -18.90 -9.21
C ALA A 470 3.27 -20.40 -8.99
N SER A 471 2.96 -20.83 -7.76
CA SER A 471 2.57 -22.22 -7.46
C SER A 471 1.26 -22.60 -8.15
N ALA A 472 0.25 -21.72 -8.14
CA ALA A 472 -1.01 -21.96 -8.86
C ALA A 472 -0.76 -22.21 -10.35
N ARG A 473 0.11 -21.39 -10.97
CA ARG A 473 0.52 -21.55 -12.37
C ARG A 473 1.21 -22.89 -12.62
N MET A 474 2.20 -23.24 -11.80
CA MET A 474 2.92 -24.50 -11.88
C MET A 474 1.95 -25.69 -11.80
N ARG A 475 1.05 -25.70 -10.81
CA ARG A 475 0.05 -26.76 -10.63
C ARG A 475 -0.89 -26.88 -11.83
N THR A 476 -1.35 -25.76 -12.39
CA THR A 476 -2.15 -25.77 -13.64
C THR A 476 -1.39 -26.37 -14.82
N GLN A 477 -0.09 -26.05 -14.98
CA GLN A 477 0.72 -26.63 -16.05
C GLN A 477 0.98 -28.13 -15.89
N LEU A 478 1.00 -28.62 -14.64
CA LEU A 478 1.12 -30.04 -14.31
C LEU A 478 -0.22 -30.80 -14.34
N GLY A 479 -1.33 -30.14 -14.69
CA GLY A 479 -2.67 -30.74 -14.72
C GLY A 479 -3.37 -30.87 -13.36
N ASP A 480 -2.77 -30.36 -12.28
CA ASP A 480 -3.38 -30.34 -10.94
C ASP A 480 -4.27 -29.09 -10.77
N HIS A 481 -5.46 -29.14 -11.36
CA HIS A 481 -6.41 -28.03 -11.31
C HIS A 481 -6.97 -27.77 -9.91
N ALA A 482 -7.12 -28.81 -9.08
CA ALA A 482 -7.64 -28.70 -7.73
C ALA A 482 -6.63 -27.98 -6.81
N GLY A 483 -5.36 -28.41 -6.84
CA GLY A 483 -4.28 -27.72 -6.14
C GLY A 483 -4.14 -26.28 -6.61
N ALA A 484 -4.19 -26.04 -7.92
CA ALA A 484 -4.15 -24.69 -8.46
C ALA A 484 -5.32 -23.81 -7.97
N ALA A 485 -6.54 -24.35 -7.87
CA ALA A 485 -7.70 -23.63 -7.36
C ALA A 485 -7.54 -23.26 -5.88
N ALA A 486 -7.01 -24.17 -5.06
CA ALA A 486 -6.72 -23.90 -3.65
C ALA A 486 -5.69 -22.76 -3.50
N ARG A 487 -4.61 -22.77 -4.29
CA ARG A 487 -3.62 -21.67 -4.30
C ARG A 487 -4.24 -20.34 -4.73
N ARG A 488 -5.10 -20.33 -5.75
CA ARG A 488 -5.82 -19.11 -6.17
C ARG A 488 -6.74 -18.56 -5.09
N HIS A 489 -7.40 -19.43 -4.32
CA HIS A 489 -8.24 -19.01 -3.20
C HIS A 489 -7.41 -18.27 -2.14
N VAL A 490 -6.28 -18.83 -1.72
CA VAL A 490 -5.34 -18.20 -0.78
C VAL A 490 -4.82 -16.86 -1.31
N ALA A 491 -4.42 -16.81 -2.59
CA ALA A 491 -3.95 -15.59 -3.22
C ALA A 491 -5.03 -14.49 -3.27
N SER A 492 -6.30 -14.86 -3.43
CA SER A 492 -7.42 -13.90 -3.45
C SER A 492 -7.54 -13.13 -2.13
N SER A 493 -7.31 -13.77 -0.99
CA SER A 493 -7.28 -13.11 0.32
C SER A 493 -6.12 -12.11 0.42
N GLY A 494 -4.92 -12.49 -0.06
CA GLY A 494 -3.77 -11.59 -0.12
C GLY A 494 -4.01 -10.36 -1.00
N LEU A 495 -4.63 -10.54 -2.15
CA LEU A 495 -4.95 -9.44 -3.06
C LEU A 495 -6.05 -8.51 -2.50
N ARG A 496 -7.04 -9.05 -1.77
CA ARG A 496 -8.02 -8.22 -1.03
C ARG A 496 -7.35 -7.38 0.05
N PHE A 497 -6.37 -7.92 0.77
CA PHE A 497 -5.58 -7.13 1.71
C PHE A 497 -4.82 -6.01 0.99
N LEU A 498 -4.14 -6.33 -0.12
CA LEU A 498 -3.36 -5.35 -0.89
C LEU A 498 -4.21 -4.23 -1.48
N ALA A 499 -5.42 -4.53 -1.94
CA ALA A 499 -6.37 -3.53 -2.41
C ALA A 499 -6.62 -2.44 -1.34
N LYS A 500 -6.67 -2.81 -0.06
CA LYS A 500 -6.82 -1.86 1.04
C LYS A 500 -5.63 -0.91 1.14
N LEU A 501 -4.43 -1.29 0.68
CA LEU A 501 -3.21 -0.46 0.75
C LEU A 501 -3.12 0.57 -0.38
N VAL A 502 -3.89 0.43 -1.46
CA VAL A 502 -3.87 1.37 -2.58
C VAL A 502 -4.55 2.68 -2.20
N ILE A 503 -3.93 3.80 -2.54
CA ILE A 503 -4.52 5.13 -2.35
C ILE A 503 -5.55 5.38 -3.45
N GLU A 504 -6.79 5.57 -3.03
CA GLU A 504 -7.90 5.89 -3.92
C GLU A 504 -8.15 7.40 -4.05
N PRO A 505 -8.81 7.86 -5.14
CA PRO A 505 -9.22 9.24 -5.31
C PRO A 505 -9.99 9.80 -4.11
N ARG A 506 -10.82 8.99 -3.46
CA ARG A 506 -11.60 9.41 -2.29
C ARG A 506 -10.78 9.60 -1.01
N GLN A 507 -9.55 9.12 -0.96
CA GLN A 507 -8.62 9.30 0.18
C GLN A 507 -7.74 10.55 0.03
N THR A 508 -7.88 11.29 -1.07
CA THR A 508 -7.02 12.45 -1.42
C THR A 508 -7.17 13.64 -0.48
N PHE A 509 -8.23 13.72 0.33
CA PHE A 509 -8.44 14.81 1.30
C PHE A 509 -7.33 14.92 2.36
N LEU A 510 -6.62 13.82 2.66
CA LEU A 510 -5.47 13.80 3.57
C LEU A 510 -4.17 14.23 2.90
N LEU A 511 -4.14 14.36 1.58
CA LEU A 511 -2.93 14.45 0.78
C LEU A 511 -2.72 15.87 0.28
N ARG A 512 -1.46 16.29 0.22
CA ARG A 512 -1.05 17.58 -0.33
C ARG A 512 -0.72 17.53 -1.82
N CYS A 513 -0.42 16.34 -2.34
CA CYS A 513 -0.12 16.08 -3.74
C CYS A 513 -0.90 14.84 -4.22
N PRO A 514 -2.25 14.92 -4.24
CA PRO A 514 -3.10 13.78 -4.56
C PRO A 514 -2.86 13.22 -5.96
N GLU A 515 -2.51 14.06 -6.94
CA GLU A 515 -2.27 13.71 -8.33
C GLU A 515 -1.15 12.68 -8.53
N ILE A 516 -0.11 12.70 -7.68
CA ILE A 516 0.99 11.72 -7.73
C ILE A 516 0.81 10.60 -6.71
N ALA A 517 -0.19 10.67 -5.83
CA ALA A 517 -0.39 9.71 -4.75
C ALA A 517 -1.43 8.65 -5.09
N VAL A 518 -2.48 9.00 -5.83
CA VAL A 518 -3.54 8.07 -6.25
C VAL A 518 -2.94 6.92 -7.07
N GLY A 519 -3.41 5.71 -6.79
CA GLY A 519 -2.86 4.46 -7.32
C GLY A 519 -1.58 3.99 -6.63
N GLY A 520 -0.98 4.81 -5.76
CA GLY A 520 0.19 4.44 -4.98
C GLY A 520 -0.13 3.42 -3.91
N VAL A 521 0.84 2.55 -3.61
CA VAL A 521 0.72 1.53 -2.56
C VAL A 521 1.36 2.04 -1.28
N ARG A 522 0.57 2.07 -0.20
CA ARG A 522 1.04 2.39 1.14
C ARG A 522 1.88 1.25 1.70
N ARG A 523 2.84 1.58 2.58
CA ARG A 523 3.65 0.56 3.26
C ARG A 523 2.79 -0.46 4.02
N ASP A 524 1.83 0.03 4.78
CA ASP A 524 0.95 -0.74 5.67
C ASP A 524 -0.33 0.07 5.94
N LEU A 525 -1.23 -0.44 6.78
CA LEU A 525 -2.51 0.25 7.07
C LEU A 525 -2.36 1.57 7.83
N ALA A 526 -1.25 1.76 8.55
CA ALA A 526 -1.01 2.92 9.41
C ALA A 526 -0.14 4.01 8.74
N SER A 527 0.53 3.69 7.63
CA SER A 527 1.38 4.61 6.89
C SER A 527 0.73 5.08 5.60
N PHE A 528 1.05 6.31 5.18
CA PHE A 528 0.78 6.84 3.84
C PHE A 528 2.08 7.05 3.04
N ASP A 529 3.21 6.57 3.56
CA ASP A 529 4.47 6.59 2.84
C ASP A 529 4.33 5.76 1.57
N LEU A 530 4.67 6.38 0.45
CA LEU A 530 4.71 5.75 -0.86
C LEU A 530 6.15 5.51 -1.25
N ARG A 531 6.41 4.34 -1.83
CA ARG A 531 7.66 4.05 -2.54
C ARG A 531 7.36 3.33 -3.83
N CYS A 532 8.17 3.60 -4.85
CA CYS A 532 7.98 2.98 -6.15
C CYS A 532 8.07 1.45 -6.07
N ASP A 533 8.84 0.91 -5.11
CA ASP A 533 8.95 -0.54 -4.92
C ASP A 533 7.73 -1.18 -4.25
N TYR A 534 6.95 -0.42 -3.47
CA TYR A 534 5.69 -0.93 -2.92
C TYR A 534 4.71 -1.17 -4.06
N THR A 535 4.58 -0.17 -4.93
CA THR A 535 3.72 -0.23 -6.12
C THR A 535 4.21 -1.26 -7.13
N MET A 536 5.53 -1.38 -7.31
CA MET A 536 6.14 -2.40 -8.15
C MET A 536 5.71 -3.83 -7.78
N HIS A 537 5.86 -4.22 -6.50
CA HIS A 537 5.54 -5.58 -6.07
C HIS A 537 4.06 -5.88 -6.28
N LEU A 538 3.17 -4.91 -6.01
CA LEU A 538 1.76 -5.08 -6.34
C LEU A 538 1.54 -5.21 -7.84
N GLY A 539 2.23 -4.41 -8.67
CA GLY A 539 2.15 -4.51 -10.13
C GLY A 539 2.55 -5.89 -10.67
N THR A 540 3.66 -6.47 -10.20
CA THR A 540 4.07 -7.82 -10.61
C THR A 540 3.11 -8.90 -10.11
N CYS A 541 2.58 -8.75 -8.90
CA CYS A 541 1.57 -9.64 -8.34
C CYS A 541 0.25 -9.58 -9.13
N LEU A 542 -0.22 -8.40 -9.52
CA LEU A 542 -1.43 -8.22 -10.31
C LEU A 542 -1.27 -8.79 -11.73
N ALA A 543 -0.11 -8.59 -12.36
CA ALA A 543 0.19 -9.23 -13.64
C ALA A 543 0.13 -10.77 -13.54
N ALA A 544 0.67 -11.35 -12.46
CA ALA A 544 0.55 -12.78 -12.21
C ALA A 544 -0.92 -13.22 -12.01
N ALA A 545 -1.72 -12.44 -11.28
CA ALA A 545 -3.14 -12.72 -11.06
C ALA A 545 -3.95 -12.67 -12.37
N LEU A 546 -3.69 -11.68 -13.23
CA LEU A 546 -4.32 -11.53 -14.54
C LEU A 546 -3.96 -12.69 -15.49
N ASP A 547 -2.68 -13.11 -15.54
CA ASP A 547 -2.27 -14.30 -16.31
C ASP A 547 -3.02 -15.56 -15.83
N GLN A 548 -3.21 -15.73 -14.52
CA GLN A 548 -3.98 -16.84 -13.98
C GLN A 548 -5.47 -16.75 -14.32
N ALA A 549 -6.07 -15.57 -14.25
CA ALA A 549 -7.47 -15.36 -14.61
C ALA A 549 -7.73 -15.69 -16.08
N ALA A 550 -6.85 -15.25 -16.98
CA ALA A 550 -6.97 -15.53 -18.42
C ALA A 550 -6.94 -17.03 -18.74
N ARG A 551 -6.17 -17.82 -17.98
CA ARG A 551 -6.06 -19.29 -18.15
C ARG A 551 -7.27 -20.08 -17.65
N VAL A 552 -8.06 -19.50 -16.74
CA VAL A 552 -9.29 -20.15 -16.24
C VAL A 552 -10.46 -19.91 -17.22
N SER A 553 -10.39 -18.83 -18.01
CA SER A 553 -11.42 -18.49 -19.00
C SER A 553 -11.20 -19.13 -20.38
N ALA A 554 -10.00 -19.64 -20.65
CA ALA A 554 -9.64 -20.38 -21.87
C ALA A 554 -9.81 -21.88 -21.64
#